data_AF-A0AA87DVG5-F1
#
_entry.id   AF-A0AA87DVG5-F1
#
_cell.length_a   1.000
_cell.length_b   1.000
_cell.length_c   1.000
_cell.angle_alpha   90.00
_cell.angle_beta   90.00
_cell.angle_gamma   90.00
#
_symmetry.space_group_name_H-M   'P 1'
#
loop_
_entity.id
_entity.type
_entity.pdbx_description
1 polymer ?
#
loop_
_entity_poly.entity_id
_entity_poly.type
_entity_poly.pdbx_seq_one_letter_code
_entity_poly.pdbx_strand_id
1 'polypeptide(L)'
;MTKAVFNADGIPLGFYNEEIHGENIPADAVEITNEQWLDLLAGCGRRAWRDGEIVDVEPPVTEVPESVTVVYGVDLWSRMTEAEADQVGGAMAEQSFRVRKIFETANSYRSDHELWPLLVQLATTLFGEERAAQILAPSSQQ
;
A
#
# COMPACT_ATOMS: atom_id res chain seq x y z
N MET A 1 -22.44 35.52 12.01
CA MET A 1 -20.96 35.48 11.87
C MET A 1 -20.53 34.03 11.76
N THR A 2 -19.67 33.68 10.79
CA THR A 2 -19.18 32.31 10.58
C THR A 2 -17.79 32.17 11.20
N LYS A 3 -17.57 31.09 11.94
CA LYS A 3 -16.30 30.78 12.60
C LYS A 3 -15.91 29.32 12.36
N ALA A 4 -14.62 29.03 12.32
CA ALA A 4 -14.11 27.67 12.19
C ALA A 4 -12.96 27.41 13.16
N VAL A 5 -12.88 26.17 13.64
CA VAL A 5 -11.72 25.67 14.39
C VAL A 5 -10.88 24.83 13.44
N PHE A 6 -9.56 24.98 13.53
CA PHE A 6 -8.59 24.28 12.67
C PHE A 6 -7.66 23.40 13.51
N ASN A 7 -7.16 22.32 12.92
CA ASN A 7 -6.04 21.57 13.52
C ASN A 7 -4.71 22.31 13.30
N ALA A 8 -3.61 21.73 13.80
CA ALA A 8 -2.26 22.29 13.63
C ALA A 8 -1.82 22.46 12.16
N ASP A 9 -2.43 21.73 11.23
CA ASP A 9 -2.12 21.77 9.79
C ASP A 9 -2.99 22.79 9.03
N GLY A 10 -3.94 23.45 9.70
CA GLY A 10 -4.89 24.38 9.10
C GLY A 10 -6.13 23.71 8.49
N ILE A 11 -6.38 22.44 8.78
CA ILE A 11 -7.55 21.70 8.28
C ILE A 11 -8.76 21.99 9.17
N PRO A 12 -9.94 22.33 8.59
CA PRO A 12 -11.13 22.63 9.37
C PRO A 12 -11.62 21.41 10.15
N LEU A 13 -11.81 21.58 11.46
CA LEU A 13 -12.35 20.57 12.37
C LEU A 13 -13.82 20.80 12.69
N GLY A 14 -14.29 22.05 12.62
CA GLY A 14 -15.66 22.39 13.00
C GLY A 14 -16.10 23.74 12.46
N PHE A 15 -17.42 23.85 12.24
CA PHE A 15 -18.12 25.05 11.82
C PHE A 15 -18.96 25.58 12.97
N TYR A 16 -18.90 26.89 13.18
CA TYR A 16 -19.65 27.59 14.21
C TYR A 16 -20.31 28.83 13.64
N ASN A 17 -21.49 29.13 14.16
CA ASN A 17 -22.26 30.31 13.82
C ASN A 17 -22.92 30.84 15.09
N GLU A 18 -22.79 32.14 15.36
CA GLU A 18 -23.30 32.79 16.58
C GLU A 18 -24.82 32.67 16.74
N GLU A 19 -25.58 32.64 15.65
CA GLU A 19 -27.04 32.47 15.71
C GLU A 19 -27.44 31.05 16.14
N ILE A 20 -26.61 30.06 15.81
CA ILE A 20 -26.88 28.65 16.09
C ILE A 20 -26.25 28.23 17.43
N HIS A 21 -25.04 28.70 17.71
CA HIS A 21 -24.21 28.23 18.82
C HIS A 21 -24.13 29.21 19.99
N GLY A 22 -24.49 30.49 19.81
CA GLY A 22 -24.42 31.50 20.86
C GLY A 22 -23.06 31.54 21.55
N GLU A 23 -23.05 31.39 22.87
CA GLU A 23 -21.83 31.37 23.70
C GLU A 23 -21.04 30.05 23.62
N ASN A 24 -21.57 29.00 22.99
CA ASN A 24 -20.92 27.68 22.88
C ASN A 24 -19.90 27.61 21.72
N ILE A 25 -19.30 28.74 21.35
CA ILE A 25 -18.26 28.80 20.32
C ILE A 25 -16.89 28.70 21.00
N PRO A 26 -16.01 27.80 20.55
CA PRO A 26 -14.65 27.71 21.08
C PRO A 26 -13.90 29.04 20.96
N ALA A 27 -13.11 29.37 21.99
CA ALA A 27 -12.36 30.62 22.04
C ALA A 27 -11.25 30.71 20.97
N ASP A 28 -10.80 29.56 20.46
CA ASP A 28 -9.83 29.40 19.37
C ASP A 28 -10.49 29.39 17.98
N ALA A 29 -11.82 29.54 17.89
CA ALA A 29 -12.51 29.62 16.61
C ALA A 29 -12.16 30.93 15.88
N VAL A 30 -11.70 30.80 14.65
CA VAL A 30 -11.31 31.91 13.77
C VAL A 30 -12.51 32.33 12.92
N GLU A 31 -12.74 33.63 12.83
CA GLU A 31 -13.76 34.17 11.92
C GLU A 31 -13.37 33.96 10.46
N ILE A 32 -14.29 33.38 9.69
CA ILE A 32 -14.16 33.20 8.24
C ILE A 32 -15.47 33.55 7.57
N THR A 33 -15.43 33.82 6.27
CA THR A 33 -16.63 34.00 5.45
C THR A 33 -17.27 32.65 5.10
N ASN A 34 -18.56 32.68 4.72
CA ASN A 34 -19.22 31.49 4.22
C ASN A 34 -18.59 30.96 2.92
N GLU A 35 -18.05 31.84 2.07
CA GLU A 35 -17.34 31.48 0.85
C GLU A 35 -16.04 30.75 1.16
N GLN A 36 -15.26 31.25 2.13
CA GLN A 36 -14.06 30.59 2.62
C GLN A 36 -14.37 29.21 3.22
N TRP A 37 -15.47 29.10 3.98
CA TRP A 37 -15.92 27.80 4.48
C TRP A 37 -16.24 26.81 3.35
N LEU A 38 -16.95 27.25 2.31
CA LEU A 38 -17.28 26.41 1.16
C LEU A 38 -16.05 26.01 0.35
N ASP A 39 -15.07 26.91 0.18
CA ASP A 39 -13.80 26.63 -0.48
C ASP A 39 -13.01 25.54 0.26
N LEU A 40 -12.89 25.65 1.59
CA LEU A 40 -12.26 24.65 2.43
C LEU A 40 -12.91 23.26 2.28
N LEU A 41 -14.24 23.19 2.25
CA LEU A 41 -14.98 21.93 2.08
C LEU A 41 -14.82 21.36 0.66
N ALA A 42 -14.85 22.19 -0.37
CA ALA A 42 -14.65 21.77 -1.76
C ALA A 42 -13.27 21.14 -2.00
N GLY A 43 -12.27 21.56 -1.21
CA GLY A 43 -10.93 21.03 -1.23
C GLY A 43 -10.75 19.58 -0.76
N CYS A 44 -11.70 19.01 -0.01
CA CYS A 44 -11.60 17.65 0.56
C CYS A 44 -10.23 17.35 1.21
N GLY A 45 -9.74 18.24 2.07
CA GLY A 45 -8.44 18.11 2.73
C GLY A 45 -7.24 18.62 1.93
N ARG A 46 -7.46 19.21 0.75
CA ARG A 46 -6.43 19.89 -0.07
C ARG A 46 -6.41 21.42 0.10
N ARG A 47 -7.29 21.97 0.93
CA ARG A 47 -7.37 23.40 1.24
C ARG A 47 -7.19 23.57 2.74
N ALA A 48 -6.24 24.41 3.14
CA ALA A 48 -5.91 24.66 4.54
C ALA A 48 -5.88 26.15 4.84
N TRP A 49 -6.28 26.53 6.06
CA TRP A 49 -6.16 27.87 6.58
C TRP A 49 -4.75 28.11 7.13
N ARG A 50 -4.01 29.05 6.53
CA ARG A 50 -2.67 29.46 6.99
C ARG A 50 -2.54 30.97 6.94
N ASP A 51 -2.15 31.57 8.06
CA ASP A 51 -1.87 33.01 8.18
C ASP A 51 -2.98 33.95 7.65
N GLY A 52 -4.25 33.54 7.75
CA GLY A 52 -5.40 34.35 7.31
C GLY A 52 -5.89 34.05 5.89
N GLU A 53 -5.27 33.11 5.19
CA GLU A 53 -5.59 32.77 3.80
C GLU A 53 -5.83 31.26 3.63
N ILE A 54 -6.55 30.89 2.57
CA ILE A 54 -6.73 29.49 2.18
C ILE A 54 -5.67 29.14 1.13
N VAL A 55 -4.85 28.15 1.45
CA VAL A 55 -3.78 27.65 0.59
C VAL A 55 -4.04 26.22 0.15
N ASP A 56 -3.50 25.85 -1.00
CA ASP A 56 -3.48 24.45 -1.45
C ASP A 56 -2.44 23.66 -0.64
N VAL A 57 -2.87 22.50 -0.15
CA VAL A 57 -2.01 21.53 0.53
C VAL A 57 -2.05 20.21 -0.21
N GLU A 58 -0.87 19.67 -0.46
CA GLU A 58 -0.75 18.33 -1.01
C GLU A 58 -1.08 17.32 0.10
N PRO A 59 -1.98 16.36 -0.14
CA PRO A 59 -2.26 15.34 0.86
C PRO A 59 -0.98 14.54 1.14
N PRO A 60 -0.77 14.07 2.38
CA PRO A 60 0.36 13.18 2.66
C PRO A 60 0.28 11.96 1.75
N VAL A 61 1.41 11.59 1.14
CA VAL A 61 1.51 10.37 0.36
C VAL A 61 1.31 9.20 1.32
N THR A 62 0.18 8.51 1.23
CA THR A 62 -0.02 7.25 1.95
C THR A 62 0.89 6.20 1.31
N GLU A 63 1.90 5.73 2.04
CA GLU A 63 2.67 4.55 1.63
C GLU A 63 1.71 3.36 1.59
N VAL A 64 1.31 2.95 0.39
CA VAL A 64 0.54 1.71 0.21
C VAL A 64 1.52 0.57 0.52
N PRO A 65 1.23 -0.31 1.50
CA PRO A 65 2.12 -1.42 1.79
C PRO A 65 2.29 -2.26 0.52
N GLU A 66 3.53 -2.63 0.19
CA GLU A 66 3.79 -3.49 -0.95
C GLU A 66 2.97 -4.78 -0.82
N SER A 67 2.20 -5.11 -1.86
CA SER A 67 1.40 -6.33 -1.86
C SER A 67 2.32 -7.54 -1.83
N VAL A 68 2.20 -8.38 -0.79
CA VAL A 68 2.95 -9.62 -0.70
C VAL A 68 2.41 -10.60 -1.75
N THR A 69 3.25 -10.96 -2.71
CA THR A 69 2.95 -12.04 -3.67
C THR A 69 3.01 -13.36 -2.93
N VAL A 70 1.96 -14.17 -3.05
CA VAL A 70 1.90 -15.52 -2.50
C VAL A 70 1.70 -16.49 -3.65
N VAL A 71 2.57 -17.49 -3.75
CA VAL A 71 2.49 -18.58 -4.73
C VAL A 71 2.37 -19.89 -3.97
N TYR A 72 1.26 -20.60 -4.11
CA TYR A 72 1.13 -21.94 -3.53
C TYR A 72 1.99 -22.94 -4.30
N GLY A 73 2.53 -23.94 -3.60
CA GLY A 73 3.35 -24.98 -4.22
C GLY A 73 2.61 -25.69 -5.36
N VAL A 74 1.31 -25.95 -5.19
CA VAL A 74 0.47 -26.56 -6.22
C VAL A 74 0.42 -25.72 -7.49
N ASP A 75 0.24 -24.40 -7.37
CA ASP A 75 0.21 -23.50 -8.52
C ASP A 75 1.59 -23.36 -9.16
N LEU A 76 2.65 -23.27 -8.36
CA LEU A 76 4.03 -23.21 -8.85
C LEU A 76 4.33 -24.42 -9.75
N TRP A 77 4.08 -25.63 -9.26
CA TRP A 77 4.41 -26.87 -9.95
C TRP A 77 3.45 -27.17 -11.11
N SER A 78 2.16 -26.83 -10.99
CA SER A 78 1.19 -27.07 -12.08
C SER A 78 1.38 -26.14 -13.28
N ARG A 79 2.01 -24.97 -13.10
CA ARG A 79 2.35 -24.05 -14.20
C ARG A 79 3.58 -24.49 -14.99
N MET A 80 4.42 -25.34 -14.40
CA MET A 80 5.60 -25.89 -15.04
C MET A 80 5.25 -27.13 -15.86
N THR A 81 5.94 -27.29 -16.99
CA THR A 81 6.00 -28.57 -17.69
C THR A 81 6.89 -29.57 -16.93
N GLU A 82 6.78 -30.87 -17.22
CA GLU A 82 7.64 -31.89 -16.59
C GLU A 82 9.13 -31.58 -16.80
N ALA A 83 9.52 -31.16 -18.01
CA ALA A 83 10.91 -30.79 -18.30
C ALA A 83 11.39 -29.56 -17.51
N GLU A 84 10.53 -28.56 -17.30
CA GLU A 84 10.84 -27.41 -16.45
C GLU A 84 10.97 -27.84 -14.99
N ALA A 85 10.08 -28.71 -14.50
CA ALA A 85 10.14 -29.22 -13.13
C ALA A 85 11.42 -30.04 -12.88
N ASP A 86 11.85 -30.87 -13.84
CA ASP A 86 13.11 -31.61 -13.77
C ASP A 86 14.33 -30.68 -13.69
N GLN A 87 14.33 -29.58 -14.46
CA GLN A 87 15.38 -28.56 -14.41
C GLN A 87 15.45 -27.87 -13.05
N VAL A 88 14.29 -27.50 -12.47
CA VAL A 88 14.24 -26.95 -11.11
C VAL A 88 14.74 -27.97 -10.10
N GLY A 89 14.36 -29.24 -10.23
CA GLY A 89 14.86 -30.32 -9.36
C GLY A 89 16.38 -30.45 -9.40
N GLY A 90 16.98 -30.38 -10.59
CA GLY A 90 18.43 -30.35 -10.77
C GLY A 90 19.10 -29.15 -10.10
N ALA A 91 18.61 -27.94 -10.36
CA ALA A 91 19.15 -26.71 -9.76
C ALA A 91 18.97 -26.68 -8.23
N MET A 92 17.88 -27.24 -7.72
CA MET A 92 17.60 -27.33 -6.29
C MET A 92 18.56 -28.32 -5.61
N ALA A 93 19.00 -29.39 -6.30
CA ALA A 93 19.95 -30.36 -5.75
C ALA A 93 21.32 -29.75 -5.37
N GLU A 94 21.71 -28.66 -6.03
CA GLU A 94 22.95 -27.91 -5.76
C GLU A 94 22.83 -26.99 -4.53
N GLN A 95 21.60 -26.70 -4.08
CA GLN A 95 21.38 -25.81 -2.94
C GLN A 95 21.77 -26.47 -1.61
N SER A 96 22.03 -25.63 -0.60
CA SER A 96 22.33 -26.11 0.75
C SER A 96 21.20 -26.99 1.30
N PHE A 97 21.53 -27.93 2.20
CA PHE A 97 20.54 -28.84 2.79
C PHE A 97 19.36 -28.09 3.44
N ARG A 98 19.63 -26.97 4.12
CA ARG A 98 18.60 -26.13 4.74
C ARG A 98 17.62 -25.57 3.69
N VAL A 99 18.16 -24.99 2.61
CA VAL A 99 17.34 -24.41 1.54
C VAL A 99 16.47 -25.49 0.90
N ARG A 100 17.06 -26.63 0.51
CA ARG A 100 16.30 -27.76 -0.05
C ARG A 100 15.16 -28.19 0.85
N LYS A 101 15.42 -28.36 2.15
CA LYS A 101 14.38 -28.76 3.11
C LYS A 101 13.28 -27.73 3.30
N ILE A 102 13.60 -26.43 3.27
CA ILE A 102 12.59 -25.37 3.34
C ILE A 102 11.70 -25.41 2.09
N PHE A 103 12.28 -25.47 0.89
CA PHE A 103 11.51 -25.54 -0.35
C PHE A 103 10.67 -26.81 -0.47
N GLU A 104 11.22 -27.98 -0.15
CA GLU A 104 10.50 -29.27 -0.19
C GLU A 104 9.28 -29.32 0.75
N THR A 105 9.35 -28.62 1.89
CA THR A 105 8.29 -28.65 2.92
C THR A 105 7.32 -27.46 2.84
N ALA A 106 7.64 -26.44 2.05
CA ALA A 106 6.83 -25.25 1.92
C ALA A 106 5.54 -25.51 1.13
N ASN A 107 4.40 -25.16 1.73
CA ASN A 107 3.12 -25.15 1.03
C ASN A 107 2.91 -23.88 0.19
N SER A 108 3.63 -22.80 0.53
CA SER A 108 3.57 -21.52 -0.18
C SER A 108 4.91 -20.78 -0.14
N TYR A 109 5.13 -19.95 -1.15
CA TYR A 109 6.27 -19.07 -1.33
C TYR A 109 5.77 -17.64 -1.34
N ARG A 110 6.35 -16.79 -0.49
CA ARG A 110 5.89 -15.42 -0.30
C ARG A 110 6.98 -14.42 -0.62
N SER A 111 6.64 -13.30 -1.24
CA SER A 111 7.63 -12.29 -1.64
C SER A 111 8.33 -11.57 -0.50
N ASP A 112 7.74 -11.61 0.70
CA ASP A 112 8.33 -11.09 1.94
C ASP A 112 9.24 -12.11 2.66
N HIS A 113 9.43 -13.32 2.09
CA HIS A 113 10.28 -14.35 2.67
C HIS A 113 11.74 -14.24 2.20
N GLU A 114 12.70 -14.53 3.08
CA GLU A 114 14.15 -14.39 2.82
C GLU A 114 14.66 -15.19 1.60
N LEU A 115 13.99 -16.28 1.24
CA LEU A 115 14.34 -17.15 0.11
C LEU A 115 13.61 -16.81 -1.20
N TRP A 116 12.71 -15.81 -1.19
CA TRP A 116 12.03 -15.39 -2.41
C TRP A 116 13.00 -14.90 -3.51
N PRO A 117 14.03 -14.09 -3.21
CA PRO A 117 14.99 -13.66 -4.22
C PRO A 117 15.71 -14.83 -4.89
N LEU A 118 16.00 -15.90 -4.14
CA LEU A 118 16.59 -17.13 -4.68
C LEU A 118 15.63 -17.83 -5.65
N LEU A 119 14.35 -17.93 -5.31
CA LEU A 119 13.34 -18.52 -6.19
C LEU A 119 13.20 -17.73 -7.51
N VAL A 120 13.13 -16.40 -7.41
CA VAL A 120 13.10 -15.51 -8.59
C VAL A 120 14.35 -15.69 -9.43
N GLN A 121 15.54 -15.66 -8.81
CA GLN A 121 16.81 -15.84 -9.52
C GLN A 121 16.88 -17.19 -10.24
N LEU A 122 16.50 -18.29 -9.59
CA LEU A 122 16.50 -19.62 -10.20
C LEU A 122 15.53 -19.67 -11.39
N ALA A 123 14.29 -19.21 -11.21
CA ALA A 123 13.29 -19.21 -12.28
C ALA A 123 13.75 -18.36 -13.48
N THR A 124 14.31 -17.16 -13.24
CA THR A 124 14.81 -16.29 -14.30
C THR A 124 16.04 -16.88 -15.00
N THR A 125 16.93 -17.54 -14.25
CA THR A 125 18.13 -18.17 -14.83
C THR A 125 17.78 -19.37 -15.70
N LEU A 126 16.83 -20.19 -15.26
CA LEU A 126 16.42 -21.40 -15.99
C LEU A 126 15.51 -21.09 -17.19
N PHE A 127 14.59 -20.13 -17.04
CA PHE A 127 13.47 -19.94 -17.98
C PHE A 127 13.38 -18.55 -18.62
N GLY A 128 14.21 -17.59 -18.17
CA GLY A 128 14.10 -16.19 -18.57
C GLY A 128 13.05 -15.41 -17.77
N GLU A 129 13.10 -14.08 -17.86
CA GLU A 129 12.26 -13.18 -17.06
C GLU A 129 10.76 -13.37 -17.31
N GLU A 130 10.35 -13.49 -18.57
CA GLU A 130 8.94 -13.60 -18.95
C GLU A 130 8.31 -14.89 -18.41
N ARG A 131 8.99 -16.03 -18.59
CA ARG A 131 8.50 -17.32 -18.10
C ARG A 131 8.55 -17.41 -16.58
N ALA A 132 9.59 -16.86 -15.95
CA ALA A 132 9.66 -16.74 -14.50
C ALA A 132 8.49 -15.93 -13.92
N ALA A 133 8.12 -14.81 -14.54
CA ALA A 133 6.99 -14.00 -14.11
C ALA A 133 5.66 -14.75 -14.20
N GLN A 134 5.46 -15.59 -15.23
CA GLN A 134 4.27 -16.43 -15.36
C GLN A 134 4.21 -17.52 -14.28
N ILE A 135 5.34 -18.20 -14.02
CA ILE A 135 5.45 -19.26 -13.02
C ILE A 135 5.22 -18.70 -11.61
N LEU A 136 5.84 -17.54 -11.31
CA LEU A 136 5.81 -16.89 -10.00
C LEU A 136 4.68 -15.86 -9.83
N ALA A 137 3.71 -15.83 -10.77
CA ALA A 137 2.54 -14.98 -10.66
C ALA A 137 1.77 -15.29 -9.35
N PRO A 138 1.13 -14.29 -8.72
CA PRO A 138 0.32 -14.53 -7.54
C PRO A 138 -0.68 -15.67 -7.75
N SER A 139 -0.79 -16.57 -6.79
CA SER A 139 -1.87 -17.56 -6.76
C SER A 139 -3.20 -16.86 -6.54
N SER A 140 -4.23 -17.24 -7.31
CA SER A 140 -5.60 -16.86 -6.99
C SER A 140 -5.95 -17.44 -5.62
N GLN A 141 -6.53 -16.64 -4.72
CA GLN A 141 -7.03 -17.16 -3.45
C GLN A 141 -8.07 -18.26 -3.77
N GLN A 142 -7.76 -19.51 -3.42
CA GLN A 142 -8.72 -20.62 -3.45
C GLN A 142 -9.68 -20.51 -2.28
#